data_AF-A0AAT9WH98-F1
#
_entry.id   AF-A0AAT9WH98-F1
#
_cell.length_a   1.000
_cell.length_b   1.000
_cell.length_c   1.000
_cell.angle_alpha   90.00
_cell.angle_beta   90.00
_cell.angle_gamma   90.00
#
_symmetry.space_group_name_H-M   'P 1'
#
loop_
_entity.id
_entity.type
_entity.pdbx_description
1 polymer ?
#
loop_
_entity_poly.entity_id
_entity_poly.type
_entity_poly.pdbx_seq_one_letter_code
_entity_poly.pdbx_strand_id
1 'polypeptide(L)'
;MANKIWLLVPLLLSAVSAVADVQEVPGANSAICKGRIEYQQQCTWIDGTISIYNGTPAVRIYQRGSKRVYAVGPSEQELMPADLKSKLTVDNEIDAKFRVCPLNKKNQRGLKVVCLDEAKIEKIRERQ
;
A
#
# COMPACT_ATOMS: atom_id res chain seq x y z
N MET A 1 -21.85 -34.89 69.06
CA MET A 1 -21.15 -33.58 68.96
C MET A 1 -20.90 -33.32 67.49
N ALA A 2 -21.72 -32.45 66.88
CA ALA A 2 -21.75 -32.24 65.43
C ALA A 2 -20.84 -31.06 65.05
N ASN A 3 -19.85 -31.33 64.20
CA ASN A 3 -18.86 -30.34 63.76
C ASN A 3 -19.34 -29.71 62.44
N LYS A 4 -19.74 -28.43 62.48
CA LYS A 4 -20.20 -27.65 61.33
C LYS A 4 -18.99 -27.07 60.60
N ILE A 5 -18.65 -27.65 59.45
CA ILE A 5 -17.68 -27.09 58.51
C ILE A 5 -18.42 -26.07 57.64
N TRP A 6 -18.18 -24.79 57.90
CA TRP A 6 -18.48 -23.70 56.96
C TRP A 6 -17.19 -23.37 56.23
N LEU A 7 -17.11 -23.69 54.94
CA LEU A 7 -16.13 -23.10 54.04
C LEU A 7 -16.88 -22.54 52.83
N LEU A 8 -17.04 -21.21 52.86
CA LEU A 8 -17.47 -20.38 51.75
C LEU A 8 -16.35 -20.40 50.70
N VAL A 9 -16.61 -21.02 49.55
CA VAL A 9 -15.75 -20.93 48.37
C VAL A 9 -16.19 -19.71 47.56
N PRO A 10 -15.32 -18.71 47.33
CA PRO A 10 -15.67 -17.56 46.52
C PRO A 10 -15.69 -17.99 45.05
N LEU A 11 -16.87 -17.91 44.41
CA LEU A 11 -17.01 -18.02 42.97
C LEU A 11 -16.28 -16.83 42.33
N LEU A 12 -15.11 -17.09 41.74
CA LEU A 12 -14.37 -16.14 40.92
C LEU A 12 -15.14 -15.87 39.62
N LEU A 13 -15.76 -14.69 39.54
CA LEU A 13 -16.27 -14.10 38.30
C LEU A 13 -15.08 -13.78 37.38
N SER A 14 -14.79 -14.65 36.41
CA SER A 14 -13.91 -14.31 35.29
C SER A 14 -14.71 -13.53 34.25
N ALA A 15 -14.56 -12.20 34.27
CA ALA A 15 -15.02 -11.33 33.19
C ALA A 15 -14.22 -11.61 31.92
N VAL A 16 -14.82 -12.34 30.98
CA VAL A 16 -14.27 -12.51 29.64
C VAL A 16 -14.37 -11.16 28.94
N SER A 17 -13.25 -10.45 28.81
CA SER A 17 -13.19 -9.22 28.03
C SER A 17 -13.31 -9.61 26.56
N ALA A 18 -14.42 -9.23 25.93
CA ALA A 18 -14.55 -9.30 24.48
C ALA A 18 -13.49 -8.36 23.88
N VAL A 19 -12.42 -8.95 23.34
CA VAL A 19 -11.52 -8.23 22.45
C VAL A 19 -12.33 -7.86 21.21
N ALA A 20 -12.61 -6.57 21.07
CA ALA A 20 -13.10 -6.00 19.83
C ALA A 20 -12.00 -6.23 18.80
N ASP A 21 -12.21 -7.22 17.93
CA ASP A 21 -11.44 -7.40 16.72
C ASP A 21 -11.64 -6.11 15.92
N VAL A 22 -10.63 -5.22 15.96
CA VAL A 22 -10.52 -4.10 15.03
C VAL A 22 -10.29 -4.76 13.68
N GLN A 23 -11.40 -5.06 12.99
CA GLN A 23 -11.37 -5.31 11.57
C GLN A 23 -10.81 -4.03 10.95
N GLU A 24 -9.50 -4.05 10.64
CA GLU A 24 -8.94 -3.22 9.59
C GLU A 24 -9.87 -3.39 8.40
N VAL A 25 -10.71 -2.38 8.16
CA VAL A 25 -11.52 -2.29 6.97
C VAL A 25 -10.54 -2.51 5.82
N PRO A 26 -10.67 -3.61 5.04
CA PRO A 26 -9.85 -3.79 3.86
C PRO A 26 -10.28 -2.66 2.93
N GLY A 27 -9.50 -1.58 2.94
CA GLY A 27 -9.68 -0.45 2.05
C GLY A 27 -9.54 -0.98 0.64
N ALA A 28 -10.68 -1.22 -0.01
CA ALA A 28 -10.89 -1.43 -1.43
C ALA A 28 -9.75 -2.20 -2.14
N ASN A 29 -9.99 -3.51 -2.29
CA ASN A 29 -9.27 -4.41 -3.19
C ASN A 29 -8.91 -3.75 -4.54
N SER A 30 -7.65 -3.38 -4.71
CA SER A 30 -7.09 -2.97 -6.00
C SER A 30 -6.04 -4.01 -6.39
N ALA A 31 -6.52 -5.14 -6.90
CA ALA A 31 -5.70 -6.21 -7.44
C ALA A 31 -5.24 -5.88 -8.88
N ILE A 32 -4.77 -4.65 -9.12
CA ILE A 32 -4.44 -4.15 -10.47
C ILE A 32 -3.29 -4.94 -11.06
N CYS A 33 -2.30 -5.29 -10.23
CA CYS A 33 -1.13 -6.05 -10.66
C CYS A 33 -1.37 -7.57 -10.56
N LYS A 34 -2.29 -8.00 -9.69
CA LYS A 34 -2.53 -9.41 -9.36
C LYS A 34 -3.20 -10.13 -10.54
N GLY A 35 -2.65 -11.30 -10.92
CA GLY A 35 -3.21 -12.14 -12.00
C GLY A 35 -2.55 -11.95 -13.37
N ARG A 36 -1.63 -10.98 -13.52
CA ARG A 36 -0.83 -10.83 -14.75
C ARG A 36 0.51 -11.56 -14.59
N ILE A 37 0.83 -12.47 -15.52
CA ILE A 37 2.03 -13.35 -15.50
C ILE A 37 3.36 -12.54 -15.54
N GLU A 38 3.29 -11.29 -16.00
CA GLU A 38 4.46 -10.43 -16.20
C GLU A 38 5.05 -9.81 -14.91
N TYR A 39 4.33 -9.93 -13.79
CA TYR A 39 4.71 -9.31 -12.51
C TYR A 39 5.25 -10.32 -11.52
N GLN A 40 6.25 -9.89 -10.75
CA GLN A 40 6.70 -10.64 -9.60
C GLN A 40 5.57 -10.68 -8.56
N GLN A 41 5.29 -11.88 -8.05
CA GLN A 41 4.24 -12.14 -7.05
C GLN A 41 4.48 -11.43 -5.71
N GLN A 42 5.66 -10.82 -5.52
CA GLN A 42 6.05 -10.12 -4.30
C GLN A 42 6.02 -8.62 -4.53
N CYS A 43 4.90 -8.00 -4.16
CA CYS A 43 4.79 -6.55 -4.10
C CYS A 43 5.30 -6.06 -2.74
N THR A 44 5.90 -4.87 -2.70
CA THR A 44 6.42 -4.26 -1.47
C THR A 44 5.88 -2.86 -1.28
N TRP A 45 5.78 -2.42 -0.02
CA TRP A 45 5.41 -1.05 0.29
C TRP A 45 6.65 -0.15 0.25
N ILE A 46 6.54 0.98 -0.44
CA ILE A 46 7.56 2.03 -0.44
C ILE A 46 6.93 3.39 -0.13
N ASP A 47 7.63 4.21 0.64
CA ASP A 47 7.31 5.62 0.81
C ASP A 47 7.95 6.41 -0.33
N GLY A 48 7.21 7.35 -0.92
CA GLY A 48 7.77 8.16 -2.00
C GLY A 48 6.87 9.28 -2.47
N THR A 49 7.31 9.88 -3.58
CA THR A 49 6.59 10.93 -4.30
C THR A 49 6.39 10.47 -5.74
N ILE A 50 5.15 10.51 -6.23
CA ILE A 50 4.81 10.23 -7.63
C ILE A 50 4.57 11.52 -8.40
N SER A 51 5.12 11.61 -9.60
CA SER A 51 4.95 12.75 -10.51
C SER A 51 4.99 12.34 -11.99
N ILE A 52 4.39 13.14 -12.86
CA ILE A 52 4.44 12.97 -14.32
C ILE A 52 5.56 13.85 -14.91
N TYR A 53 6.48 13.25 -15.66
CA TYR A 53 7.61 13.91 -16.34
C TYR A 53 7.51 13.74 -17.85
N ASN A 54 8.23 14.60 -18.57
CA ASN A 54 8.46 14.41 -20.00
C ASN A 54 9.33 13.16 -20.24
N GLY A 55 8.90 12.32 -21.19
CA GLY A 55 9.61 11.12 -21.63
C GLY A 55 8.78 9.85 -21.48
N THR A 56 9.39 8.71 -21.79
CA THR A 56 8.74 7.39 -21.67
C THR A 56 9.64 6.48 -20.85
N PRO A 57 9.21 5.97 -19.69
CA PRO A 57 7.94 6.25 -19.00
C PRO A 57 7.89 7.66 -18.36
N ALA A 58 6.72 8.27 -18.41
CA ALA A 58 6.38 9.59 -17.92
C ALA A 58 6.09 9.56 -16.41
N VAL A 59 5.37 8.55 -15.93
CA VAL A 59 5.02 8.44 -14.51
C VAL A 59 6.16 7.82 -13.72
N ARG A 60 6.65 8.55 -12.71
CA ARG A 60 7.80 8.14 -11.90
C ARG A 60 7.52 8.26 -10.41
N ILE A 61 8.06 7.31 -9.65
CA ILE A 61 8.04 7.30 -8.19
C ILE A 61 9.47 7.49 -7.69
N TYR A 62 9.70 8.58 -6.97
CA TYR A 62 10.94 8.81 -6.22
C TYR A 62 10.79 8.22 -4.83
N GLN A 63 11.60 7.23 -4.49
CA GLN A 63 11.55 6.62 -3.17
C GLN A 63 12.19 7.53 -2.12
N ARG A 64 11.44 7.83 -1.06
CA ARG A 64 11.87 8.67 0.06
C ARG A 64 13.10 8.05 0.73
N GLY A 65 14.12 8.85 0.98
CA GLY A 65 15.37 8.39 1.59
C GLY A 65 16.25 7.53 0.68
N SER A 66 15.95 7.44 -0.62
CA SER A 66 16.74 6.68 -1.59
C SER A 66 17.03 7.48 -2.86
N LYS A 67 18.06 7.07 -3.60
CA LYS A 67 18.33 7.55 -4.97
C LYS A 67 17.57 6.74 -6.04
N ARG A 68 16.70 5.83 -5.62
CA ARG A 68 15.96 4.93 -6.52
C ARG A 68 14.74 5.65 -7.10
N VAL A 69 14.62 5.55 -8.42
CA VAL A 69 13.45 6.01 -9.18
C VAL A 69 12.82 4.81 -9.85
N TYR A 70 11.52 4.65 -9.66
CA TYR A 70 10.73 3.62 -10.31
C TYR A 70 9.85 4.25 -11.37
N ALA A 71 9.61 3.50 -12.44
CA ALA A 71 8.68 3.87 -13.48
C ALA A 71 7.38 3.07 -13.33
N VAL A 72 6.23 3.72 -13.41
CA VAL A 72 4.95 3.00 -13.51
C VAL A 72 4.74 2.60 -14.96
N GLY A 73 4.55 1.31 -15.26
CA GLY A 73 4.41 0.87 -16.65
C GLY A 73 4.44 -0.64 -16.84
N PRO A 74 4.33 -1.13 -18.11
CA PRO A 74 4.48 -0.38 -19.36
C PRO A 74 3.26 0.41 -19.83
N SER A 75 2.05 0.10 -19.34
CA SER A 75 0.83 0.89 -19.62
C SER A 75 0.47 1.71 -18.38
N GLU A 76 0.91 2.97 -18.35
CA GLU A 76 0.73 3.87 -17.20
C GLU A 76 -0.74 4.03 -16.80
N GLN A 77 -1.64 3.95 -17.77
CA GLN A 77 -3.08 4.15 -17.58
C GLN A 77 -3.80 2.93 -17.00
N GLU A 78 -3.23 1.73 -17.17
CA GLU A 78 -3.79 0.46 -16.69
C GLU A 78 -3.20 0.00 -15.35
N LEU A 79 -2.01 0.50 -14.99
CA LEU A 79 -1.19 -0.03 -13.90
C LEU A 79 -1.11 0.95 -12.71
N MET A 80 -2.18 1.74 -12.54
CA MET A 80 -2.33 2.73 -11.48
C MET A 80 -3.74 2.69 -10.89
N PRO A 81 -3.90 2.78 -9.56
CA PRO A 81 -5.20 2.88 -8.90
C PRO A 81 -6.01 4.07 -9.42
N ALA A 82 -7.32 3.87 -9.63
CA ALA A 82 -8.20 4.90 -10.19
C ALA A 82 -8.21 6.20 -9.37
N ASP A 83 -8.17 6.09 -8.03
CA ASP A 83 -8.11 7.25 -7.13
C ASP A 83 -6.82 8.05 -7.29
N LEU A 84 -5.69 7.37 -7.53
CA LEU A 84 -4.43 8.07 -7.79
C LEU A 84 -4.44 8.70 -9.18
N LYS A 85 -4.99 7.99 -10.18
CA LYS A 85 -5.07 8.43 -11.56
C LYS A 85 -5.91 9.71 -11.73
N SER A 86 -6.99 9.86 -10.95
CA SER A 86 -7.84 11.06 -11.00
C SER A 86 -7.21 12.28 -10.33
N LYS A 87 -6.26 12.07 -9.42
CA LYS A 87 -5.59 13.12 -8.65
C LYS A 87 -4.24 13.54 -9.24
N LEU A 88 -3.55 12.64 -9.93
CA LEU A 88 -2.23 12.88 -10.49
C LEU A 88 -2.33 13.68 -11.80
N THR A 89 -1.69 14.84 -11.83
CA THR A 89 -1.62 15.73 -12.99
C THR A 89 -0.16 16.03 -13.34
N VAL A 90 0.06 16.72 -14.46
CA VAL A 90 1.40 17.19 -14.86
C VAL A 90 1.93 18.29 -13.95
N ASP A 91 1.03 19.02 -13.30
CA ASP A 91 1.30 20.21 -12.48
C ASP A 91 1.41 19.89 -10.98
N ASN A 92 1.34 18.62 -10.60
CA ASN A 92 1.42 18.23 -9.20
C ASN A 92 2.36 17.05 -8.94
N GLU A 93 2.58 16.84 -7.65
CA GLU A 93 3.25 15.68 -7.09
C GLU A 93 2.42 15.15 -5.92
N ILE A 94 2.43 13.83 -5.75
CA ILE A 94 1.69 13.17 -4.68
C ILE A 94 2.65 12.38 -3.80
N ASP A 95 2.73 12.75 -2.53
CA ASP A 95 3.41 11.99 -1.50
C ASP A 95 2.47 10.91 -0.98
N ALA A 96 2.92 9.66 -1.01
CA ALA A 96 2.10 8.51 -0.62
C ALA A 96 2.96 7.30 -0.24
N LYS A 97 2.31 6.32 0.38
CA LYS A 97 2.83 4.94 0.44
C LYS A 97 2.31 4.16 -0.75
N PHE A 98 3.20 3.52 -1.49
CA PHE A 98 2.92 2.81 -2.72
C PHE A 98 3.17 1.33 -2.55
N ARG A 99 2.21 0.49 -2.92
CA ARG A 99 2.40 -0.96 -3.04
C ARG A 99 2.86 -1.28 -4.45
N VAL A 100 4.17 -1.48 -4.62
CA VAL A 100 4.80 -1.67 -5.94
C VAL A 100 5.13 -3.13 -6.20
N CYS A 101 4.75 -3.62 -7.37
CA CYS A 101 5.05 -4.98 -7.85
C CYS A 101 6.10 -4.88 -8.96
N PRO A 102 7.32 -5.40 -8.76
CA PRO A 102 8.34 -5.38 -9.80
C PRO A 102 7.89 -6.19 -11.03
N LEU A 103 8.20 -5.70 -12.23
CA LEU A 103 8.04 -6.49 -13.45
C LEU A 103 9.24 -7.40 -13.67
N ASN A 104 9.01 -8.57 -14.27
CA ASN A 104 10.09 -9.42 -14.79
C ASN A 104 10.70 -8.88 -16.11
N LYS A 105 10.29 -7.70 -16.56
CA LYS A 105 10.77 -7.06 -17.79
C LYS A 105 12.05 -6.25 -17.54
N LYS A 106 12.84 -6.07 -18.60
CA LYS A 106 14.05 -5.21 -18.58
C LYS A 106 13.67 -3.78 -18.19
N ASN A 107 14.61 -3.11 -17.51
CA ASN A 107 14.52 -1.68 -17.19
C ASN A 107 14.19 -0.86 -18.45
N GLN A 108 13.28 0.11 -18.33
CA GLN A 108 12.98 1.04 -19.42
C GLN A 108 13.79 2.31 -19.20
N ARG A 109 14.68 2.62 -20.15
CA ARG A 109 15.60 3.78 -20.08
C ARG A 109 16.39 3.84 -18.75
N GLY A 110 16.81 2.68 -18.25
CA GLY A 110 17.54 2.57 -16.99
C GLY A 110 16.68 2.66 -15.73
N LEU A 111 15.37 2.87 -15.85
CA LEU A 111 14.42 2.88 -14.72
C LEU A 111 13.87 1.48 -14.47
N LYS A 112 13.75 1.12 -13.19
CA LYS A 112 13.07 -0.12 -12.79
C LYS A 112 11.57 0.09 -12.96
N VAL A 113 10.97 -0.70 -13.84
CA VAL A 113 9.53 -0.64 -14.11
C VAL A 113 8.79 -1.43 -13.03
N VAL A 114 7.69 -0.86 -12.54
CA VAL A 114 6.81 -1.44 -11.54
C VAL A 114 5.35 -1.26 -11.96
N CYS A 115 4.49 -2.16 -11.50
CA CYS A 115 3.06 -1.90 -11.44
C CYS A 115 2.70 -1.38 -10.05
N LEU A 116 1.76 -0.45 -10.01
CA LEU A 116 1.27 0.13 -8.78
C LEU A 116 -0.07 -0.51 -8.41
N ASP A 117 -0.04 -1.36 -7.38
CA ASP A 117 -1.21 -2.13 -6.95
C ASP A 117 -2.12 -1.25 -6.10
N GLU A 118 -1.53 -0.50 -5.17
CA GLU A 118 -2.23 0.35 -4.22
C GLU A 118 -1.44 1.63 -3.91
N ALA A 119 -2.14 2.67 -3.51
CA ALA A 119 -1.56 3.92 -3.04
C ALA A 119 -2.33 4.46 -1.83
N LYS A 120 -1.62 4.82 -0.76
CA LYS A 120 -2.14 5.49 0.42
C LYS A 120 -1.65 6.93 0.40
N ILE A 121 -2.47 7.83 -0.15
CA ILE A 121 -2.13 9.23 -0.36
C ILE A 121 -1.96 9.93 1.00
N GLU A 122 -0.81 10.59 1.18
CA GLU A 122 -0.49 11.38 2.38
C GLU A 122 -0.69 12.88 2.10
N LYS A 123 -0.18 13.36 0.95
CA LYS A 123 -0.20 14.79 0.60
C LYS A 123 -0.16 14.99 -0.91
N ILE A 124 -0.88 15.99 -1.40
CA ILE A 124 -0.79 16.48 -2.78
C ILE A 124 -0.15 17.88 -2.74
N ARG A 125 0.82 18.13 -3.63
CA ARG A 125 1.56 19.39 -3.73
C ARG A 125 1.60 19.86 -5.18
N GLU A 126 1.44 21.15 -5.41
CA GLU A 126 1.69 21.75 -6.72
C GLU A 126 3.18 21.73 -7.04
N ARG A 127 3.51 21.51 -8.31
CA ARG A 127 4.86 21.60 -8.83
C ARG A 127 5.15 23.08 -9.12
N GLN A 128 6.09 23.64 -8.35
CA GLN A 128 6.59 25.00 -8.51
C GLN A 128 7.54 25.11 -9.70
#